data_AF-A0A8X7WIK9-F1
#
_entry.id   AF-A0A8X7WIK9-F1
#
_cell.length_a   1.000
_cell.length_b   1.000
_cell.length_c   1.000
_cell.angle_alpha   90.00
_cell.angle_beta   90.00
_cell.angle_gamma   90.00
#
_symmetry.space_group_name_H-M   'P 1'
#
loop_
_entity.id
_entity.type
_entity.pdbx_description
1 polymer ?
#
loop_
_entity_poly.entity_id
_entity_poly.type
_entity_poly.pdbx_seq_one_letter_code
_entity_poly.pdbx_strand_id
1 'polypeptide(L)'
;MVLNRESQRGHMPKNSWERVKLPRNYGKALETIDSTWQVKLNLLQHKNNQRLIKMTQMQMRKLALGTREKKLTTPKKERKRESRKEEKAVNHPFLRFDQLVSLLIMPSRLSC
;
A
#
# COMPACT_ATOMS: atom_id res chain seq x y z
N MET A 1 -4.35 1.67 -21.36
CA MET A 1 -4.76 2.33 -22.62
C MET A 1 -4.21 1.49 -23.76
N VAL A 2 -5.00 1.25 -24.81
CA VAL A 2 -4.50 0.62 -26.05
C VAL A 2 -4.42 1.70 -27.11
N LEU A 3 -3.34 1.70 -27.90
CA LEU A 3 -3.16 2.60 -29.03
C LEU A 3 -3.64 1.91 -30.30
N ASN A 4 -4.62 2.51 -30.98
CA ASN A 4 -5.09 2.04 -32.27
C ASN A 4 -4.50 2.94 -33.37
N ARG A 5 -3.80 2.33 -34.33
CA ARG A 5 -3.31 3.02 -35.53
C ARG A 5 -4.25 2.70 -36.68
N GLU A 6 -4.93 3.71 -37.19
CA GLU A 6 -5.74 3.61 -38.40
C GLU A 6 -4.91 3.97 -39.63
N SER A 7 -5.11 3.24 -40.73
CA SER A 7 -4.38 3.47 -41.98
C SER A 7 -4.64 4.87 -42.54
N GLN A 8 -5.90 5.33 -42.48
CA GLN A 8 -6.31 6.64 -43.01
C GLN A 8 -5.74 7.82 -42.22
N ARG A 9 -5.45 7.65 -40.92
CA ARG A 9 -4.82 8.69 -40.08
C ARG A 9 -3.30 8.73 -40.23
N GLY A 10 -2.71 7.86 -41.06
CA GLY A 10 -1.27 7.85 -41.33
C GLY A 10 -0.76 9.15 -41.94
N HIS A 11 -1.60 9.87 -42.67
CA HIS A 11 -1.25 11.14 -43.33
C HIS A 11 -1.11 12.32 -42.34
N MET A 12 -1.66 12.22 -41.13
CA MET A 12 -1.54 13.25 -40.09
C MET A 12 -0.74 12.71 -38.90
N PRO A 13 0.58 12.93 -38.83
CA PRO A 13 1.44 12.31 -37.82
C PRO A 13 1.03 12.67 -36.38
N LYS A 14 0.56 13.91 -36.16
CA LYS A 14 0.10 14.42 -34.86
C LYS A 14 -1.06 13.60 -34.25
N ASN A 15 -1.95 13.08 -35.09
CA ASN A 15 -3.20 12.41 -34.67
C ASN A 15 -3.27 10.94 -35.14
N SER A 16 -2.13 10.37 -35.53
CA SER A 16 -2.05 9.03 -36.11
C SER A 16 -2.46 7.90 -35.14
N TRP A 17 -2.46 8.17 -33.83
CA TRP A 17 -2.81 7.22 -32.78
C TRP A 17 -4.10 7.62 -32.07
N GLU A 18 -5.09 6.74 -32.12
CA GLU A 18 -6.26 6.86 -31.26
C GLU A 18 -5.99 6.22 -29.90
N ARG A 19 -6.30 6.93 -28.83
CA ARG A 19 -6.13 6.46 -27.46
C ARG A 19 -7.44 5.91 -26.93
N VAL A 20 -7.55 4.59 -26.83
CA VAL A 20 -8.72 3.93 -26.24
C VAL A 20 -8.51 3.76 -24.73
N LYS A 21 -9.44 4.31 -23.94
CA LYS A 21 -9.47 4.14 -22.48
C LYS A 21 -10.03 2.75 -22.17
N LEU A 22 -9.25 1.94 -21.44
CA LEU A 22 -9.75 0.64 -20.95
C LEU A 22 -10.47 0.83 -19.61
N PRO A 23 -11.59 0.14 -19.38
CA PRO A 23 -12.23 0.09 -18.08
C PRO A 23 -11.32 -0.60 -17.05
N ARG A 24 -11.56 -0.33 -15.77
CA ARG A 24 -10.79 -0.95 -14.66
C ARG A 24 -11.11 -2.43 -14.48
N ASN A 25 -12.32 -2.85 -14.82
CA ASN A 25 -12.74 -4.25 -14.76
C ASN A 25 -12.07 -5.04 -15.90
N TYR A 26 -11.41 -6.15 -15.55
CA TYR A 26 -10.71 -7.01 -16.49
C TYR A 26 -11.62 -7.59 -17.57
N GLY A 27 -12.81 -8.10 -17.20
CA GLY A 27 -13.74 -8.71 -18.17
C GLY A 27 -14.20 -7.71 -19.23
N LYS A 28 -14.68 -6.54 -18.79
CA LYS A 28 -15.08 -5.43 -19.69
C LYS A 28 -13.91 -4.93 -20.54
N ALA A 29 -12.68 -4.99 -20.03
CA ALA A 29 -11.49 -4.60 -20.77
C ALA A 29 -11.17 -5.57 -21.91
N LEU A 30 -11.41 -6.87 -21.73
CA LEU A 30 -11.29 -7.86 -22.81
C LEU A 30 -12.32 -7.61 -23.91
N GLU A 31 -13.59 -7.43 -23.55
CA GLU A 31 -14.67 -7.10 -24.50
C GLU A 31 -14.35 -5.83 -25.31
N THR A 32 -13.76 -4.83 -24.66
CA THR A 32 -13.32 -3.59 -25.33
C THR A 32 -12.15 -3.85 -26.30
N ILE A 33 -11.21 -4.74 -25.96
CA ILE A 33 -10.10 -5.11 -26.85
C ILE A 33 -10.63 -5.90 -28.06
N ASP A 34 -11.55 -6.82 -27.81
CA ASP A 34 -12.13 -7.69 -28.84
C ASP A 34 -12.94 -6.87 -29.85
N SER A 35 -13.76 -5.92 -29.38
CA SER A 35 -14.53 -5.00 -30.24
C SER A 35 -13.67 -4.03 -31.05
N THR A 36 -12.59 -3.49 -30.46
CA THR A 36 -11.75 -2.48 -31.14
C THR A 36 -10.84 -3.05 -32.23
N TRP A 37 -10.53 -4.36 -32.21
CA TRP A 37 -9.56 -4.99 -33.10
C TRP A 37 -10.14 -6.04 -34.07
N GLN A 38 -11.48 -6.10 -34.22
CA GLN A 38 -12.22 -7.10 -35.02
C GLN A 38 -11.64 -7.41 -36.41
N VAL A 39 -11.13 -6.41 -37.14
CA VAL A 39 -10.74 -6.57 -38.56
C VAL A 39 -9.27 -6.95 -38.75
N LYS A 40 -8.41 -6.74 -37.75
CA LYS A 40 -6.97 -6.62 -37.99
C LYS A 40 -6.26 -7.98 -38.01
N LEU A 41 -5.91 -8.58 -36.88
CA LEU A 41 -5.16 -9.85 -36.83
C LEU A 41 -5.21 -10.46 -35.41
N ASN A 42 -5.43 -11.78 -35.30
CA ASN A 42 -5.44 -12.54 -34.03
C ASN A 42 -4.16 -12.34 -33.18
N LEU A 43 -3.00 -12.16 -33.83
CA LEU A 43 -1.72 -11.97 -33.16
C LEU A 43 -1.69 -10.70 -32.28
N LEU A 44 -2.27 -9.61 -32.78
CA LEU A 44 -2.27 -8.33 -32.07
C LEU A 44 -3.22 -8.35 -30.89
N GLN A 45 -4.39 -8.97 -31.05
CA GLN A 45 -5.33 -9.24 -29.97
C GLN A 45 -4.67 -10.06 -28.87
N HIS A 46 -4.02 -11.17 -29.23
CA HIS A 46 -3.32 -12.02 -28.27
C HIS A 46 -2.22 -11.27 -27.51
N LYS A 47 -1.38 -10.48 -28.21
CA LYS A 47 -0.35 -9.65 -27.56
C LYS A 47 -0.93 -8.60 -26.63
N ASN A 48 -2.05 -7.96 -26.99
CA ASN A 48 -2.74 -7.01 -26.12
C ASN A 48 -3.32 -7.69 -24.87
N ASN A 49 -3.89 -8.89 -25.01
CA ASN A 49 -4.40 -9.69 -23.91
C ASN A 49 -3.27 -10.08 -22.95
N GLN A 50 -2.12 -10.54 -23.47
CA GLN A 50 -0.93 -10.82 -22.66
C GLN A 50 -0.43 -9.58 -21.89
N ARG A 51 -0.43 -8.40 -22.54
CA ARG A 51 -0.07 -7.14 -21.88
C ARG A 51 -1.05 -6.76 -20.77
N LEU A 52 -2.35 -6.93 -21.00
CA LEU A 52 -3.38 -6.66 -20.00
C LEU A 52 -3.21 -7.55 -18.76
N ILE A 53 -2.93 -8.84 -18.96
CA ILE A 53 -2.63 -9.79 -17.88
C ILE A 53 -1.41 -9.34 -17.09
N LYS A 54 -0.29 -9.05 -17.77
CA LYS A 54 0.95 -8.60 -17.12
C LYS A 54 0.76 -7.30 -16.34
N MET A 55 0.05 -6.32 -16.90
CA MET A 55 -0.27 -5.06 -16.21
C MET A 55 -1.11 -5.28 -14.97
N THR A 56 -2.14 -6.13 -15.07
CA THR A 56 -3.02 -6.48 -13.94
C THR A 56 -2.23 -7.19 -12.84
N GLN A 57 -1.37 -8.15 -13.21
CA GLN A 57 -0.50 -8.85 -12.28
C GLN A 57 0.46 -7.89 -11.56
N MET A 58 1.10 -6.96 -12.29
CA MET A 58 1.96 -5.94 -11.68
C MET A 58 1.19 -5.05 -10.71
N GLN A 59 -0.05 -4.68 -11.03
CA GLN A 59 -0.90 -3.89 -10.13
C GLN A 59 -1.22 -4.65 -8.85
N MET A 60 -1.62 -5.92 -8.95
CA MET A 60 -1.87 -6.78 -7.79
C MET A 60 -0.62 -6.92 -6.91
N ARG A 61 0.55 -7.12 -7.51
CA ARG A 61 1.84 -7.18 -6.80
C ARG A 61 2.18 -5.88 -6.07
N LYS A 62 1.96 -4.73 -6.70
CA LYS A 62 2.18 -3.42 -6.07
C LYS A 62 1.26 -3.20 -4.87
N LEU A 63 -0.01 -3.59 -4.98
CA LEU A 63 -0.95 -3.53 -3.87
C LEU A 63 -0.52 -4.43 -2.70
N ALA A 64 -0.07 -5.65 -2.99
CA ALA A 64 0.45 -6.58 -1.98
C ALA A 64 1.71 -6.07 -1.25
N LEU A 65 2.53 -5.23 -1.90
CA LEU A 65 3.67 -4.57 -1.26
C LEU A 65 3.22 -3.43 -0.33
N GLY A 66 2.13 -2.74 -0.67
CA GLY A 66 1.56 -1.66 0.13
C GLY A 66 0.82 -2.12 1.39
N THR A 67 0.30 -3.35 1.41
CA THR A 67 -0.35 -3.95 2.59
C THR A 67 0.64 -4.37 3.68
N ARG A 68 1.93 -4.48 3.37
CA ARG A 68 2.94 -4.76 4.38
C ARG A 68 3.06 -3.55 5.31
N GLU A 69 2.98 -3.78 6.62
CA GLU A 69 3.25 -2.74 7.61
C GLU A 69 4.60 -2.09 7.29
N LYS A 70 4.59 -0.77 7.13
CA LYS A 70 5.84 -0.01 6.95
C LYS A 70 6.64 -0.23 8.23
N LYS A 71 7.74 -0.98 8.15
CA LYS A 71 8.71 -1.08 9.24
C LYS A 71 9.31 0.30 9.44
N LEU A 72 8.69 1.11 10.31
CA LEU A 72 9.21 2.41 10.68
C LEU A 72 10.42 2.17 11.57
N THR A 73 11.62 2.37 11.02
CA THR A 73 12.85 2.32 11.79
C THR A 73 12.97 3.61 12.59
N THR A 74 12.43 3.61 13.81
CA THR A 74 12.66 4.72 14.77
C THR A 74 14.17 4.89 14.97
N PRO A 75 14.73 6.10 14.85
CA PRO A 75 16.16 6.33 15.01
C PRO A 75 16.59 5.97 16.44
N LYS A 76 17.77 5.33 16.57
CA LYS A 76 18.30 4.84 17.85
C LYS A 76 18.37 5.92 18.94
N LYS A 77 18.57 7.19 18.54
CA LYS A 77 18.67 8.34 19.44
C LYS A 77 17.33 8.68 20.10
N GLU A 78 16.21 8.54 19.39
CA GLU A 78 14.88 8.77 19.95
C GLU A 78 14.49 7.66 20.92
N ARG A 79 14.69 6.39 20.54
CA ARG A 79 14.47 5.25 21.45
C ARG A 79 15.20 5.40 22.78
N LYS A 80 16.47 5.81 22.75
CA LYS A 80 17.26 6.04 23.97
C LYS A 80 16.76 7.23 24.79
N ARG A 81 16.17 8.25 24.16
CA ARG A 81 15.61 9.42 24.86
C ARG A 81 14.29 9.06 25.52
N GLU A 82 13.43 8.31 24.84
CA GLU A 82 12.15 7.82 25.37
C GLU A 82 12.37 6.91 26.57
N SER A 83 13.24 5.90 26.45
CA SER A 83 13.60 5.02 27.57
C SER A 83 14.14 5.79 28.80
N ARG A 84 14.97 6.82 28.60
CA ARG A 84 15.42 7.67 29.73
C ARG A 84 14.32 8.53 30.33
N LYS A 85 13.34 8.97 29.53
CA LYS A 85 12.17 9.72 30.04
C LYS A 85 11.27 8.80 30.86
N GLU A 86 11.05 7.58 30.37
CA GLU A 86 10.29 6.53 31.06
C GLU A 86 10.95 6.16 32.39
N GLU A 87 12.27 5.91 32.41
CA GLU A 87 13.03 5.63 33.64
C GLU A 87 12.92 6.77 34.66
N LYS A 88 12.96 8.02 34.21
CA LYS A 88 12.77 9.20 35.07
C LYS A 88 11.35 9.33 35.58
N ALA A 89 10.34 9.00 34.77
CA ALA A 89 8.95 9.01 35.18
C ALA A 89 8.67 7.92 36.23
N VAL A 90 9.17 6.70 36.01
CA VAL A 90 9.02 5.57 36.95
C VAL A 90 9.73 5.84 38.28
N ASN A 91 10.92 6.43 38.23
CA ASN A 91 11.67 6.78 39.45
C ASN A 91 11.21 8.11 40.08
N HIS A 92 10.25 8.81 39.48
CA HIS A 92 9.76 10.05 40.04
C HIS A 92 9.03 9.75 41.36
N PRO A 93 9.44 10.36 42.50
CA PRO A 93 8.94 10.00 43.83
C PRO A 93 7.42 10.10 43.98
N PHE A 94 6.80 11.03 43.24
CA PHE A 94 5.35 11.28 43.30
C PHE A 94 4.50 10.19 42.61
N LEU A 95 5.11 9.37 41.74
CA LEU A 95 4.42 8.28 41.04
C LEU A 95 4.57 6.91 41.73
N ARG A 96 5.41 6.82 42.78
CA ARG A 96 5.47 5.65 43.66
C ARG A 96 4.34 5.65 44.69
N PHE A 97 3.11 5.82 44.21
CA PHE A 97 1.90 5.66 45.03
C PHE A 97 1.82 4.25 45.64
N ASP A 98 2.36 3.24 44.92
CA ASP A 98 2.46 1.84 45.37
C ASP A 98 3.21 1.65 46.70
N GLN A 99 4.23 2.49 46.99
CA GLN A 99 4.97 2.41 48.26
C GLN A 99 4.20 3.04 49.43
N LEU A 100 3.32 4.02 49.16
CA LEU A 100 2.47 4.63 50.18
C LEU A 100 1.27 3.73 50.52
N VAL A 101 0.73 3.02 49.52
CA VAL A 101 -0.34 2.05 49.71
C VAL A 101 0.13 0.86 50.54
N SER A 102 1.37 0.38 50.36
CA SER A 102 1.90 -0.73 51.17
C SER A 102 2.13 -0.35 52.64
N LEU A 103 2.46 0.92 52.93
CA LEU A 103 2.62 1.44 54.30
C LEU A 103 1.26 1.71 54.99
N LEU A 104 0.22 2.03 54.22
CA LEU A 104 -1.14 2.26 54.74
C LEU A 104 -1.94 0.96 54.97
N ILE A 105 -1.52 -0.17 54.40
CA ILE A 105 -2.18 -1.49 54.55
C ILE A 105 -1.47 -2.39 55.57
N MET A 106 -0.32 -2.00 56.14
CA MET A 106 0.32 -2.80 57.21
C MET A 106 -0.47 -2.66 58.52
N PRO A 107 -1.20 -3.71 58.98
CA PRO A 107 -1.79 -3.65 60.30
C PRO A 107 -0.65 -3.64 61.31
N SER A 108 -0.64 -2.61 62.14
CA SER A 108 0.17 -2.54 63.35
C SER A 108 0.17 -3.91 64.04
N ARG A 109 1.34 -4.57 64.09
CA ARG A 109 1.66 -5.50 65.17
C ARG A 109 1.63 -4.69 66.46
N LEU A 110 0.44 -4.47 66.99
CA LEU A 110 0.24 -4.07 68.36
C LEU A 110 0.57 -5.31 69.19
N SER A 111 1.73 -5.20 69.80
CA SER A 111 2.21 -5.91 70.97
C SER A 111 1.11 -6.24 71.98
N CYS A 112 0.92 -7.53 72.24
CA CYS A 112 0.76 -8.15 73.56
C CYS A 112 1.05 -9.65 73.41
#